data_AF-A0A0F7PWD1-F1
#
_entry.id   AF-A0A0F7PWD1-F1
#
_cell.length_a   1.000
_cell.length_b   1.000
_cell.length_c   1.000
_cell.angle_alpha   90.00
_cell.angle_beta   90.00
_cell.angle_gamma   90.00
#
_symmetry.space_group_name_H-M   'P 1'
#
loop_
_entity.id
_entity.type
_entity.pdbx_description
1 polymer ?
#
loop_
_entity_poly.entity_id
_entity_poly.type
_entity_poly.pdbx_seq_one_letter_code
_entity_poly.pdbx_strand_id
1 'polypeptide(L)'
;MNDEEMHKMYLKHFLYKNGIIEQKPEAKENKKSDSEEVKIFLVNGKTLYFNNVSSTKELYENGRSVLLIKHFDKETSKKRISCFDLNKENIIGYSIDDEL
;
A
#
# COMPACT_ATOMS: atom_id res chain seq x y z
N MET A 1 -19.98 -29.34 -11.29
CA MET A 1 -19.87 -28.20 -12.23
C MET A 1 -20.41 -28.69 -13.55
N ASN A 2 -21.44 -28.05 -14.08
CA ASN A 2 -22.06 -28.49 -15.32
C ASN A 2 -21.34 -27.89 -16.55
N ASP A 3 -21.58 -28.44 -17.73
CA ASP A 3 -20.93 -28.02 -18.98
C ASP A 3 -21.19 -26.53 -19.30
N GLU A 4 -22.34 -26.01 -18.88
CA GLU A 4 -22.73 -24.61 -19.07
C GLU A 4 -21.88 -23.65 -18.20
N GLU A 5 -21.59 -24.03 -16.96
CA GLU A 5 -20.71 -23.30 -16.05
C GLU A 5 -19.27 -23.29 -16.56
N MET A 6 -18.78 -24.42 -17.06
CA MET A 6 -17.45 -24.52 -17.62
C MET A 6 -17.30 -23.61 -18.85
N HIS A 7 -18.30 -23.61 -19.73
CA HIS A 7 -18.31 -22.76 -20.92
C HIS A 7 -18.29 -21.27 -20.56
N LYS A 8 -19.08 -20.85 -19.56
CA LYS A 8 -19.09 -19.47 -19.06
C LYS A 8 -17.73 -19.05 -18.48
N MET A 9 -17.04 -19.94 -17.75
CA MET A 9 -15.70 -19.66 -17.24
C MET A 9 -14.65 -19.48 -18.35
N TYR A 10 -14.66 -20.36 -19.36
CA TYR A 10 -13.76 -20.25 -20.50
C TYR A 10 -13.98 -18.95 -21.29
N LEU A 11 -15.24 -18.59 -21.53
CA LEU A 11 -15.59 -17.36 -22.24
C LEU A 11 -15.09 -16.12 -21.46
N LYS A 12 -15.34 -16.09 -20.15
CA LYS A 12 -14.89 -15.00 -19.27
C LYS A 12 -13.35 -14.87 -19.29
N HIS A 13 -12.63 -15.99 -19.24
CA HIS A 13 -11.17 -16.01 -19.31
C HIS A 13 -10.64 -15.52 -20.67
N PHE A 14 -11.25 -15.96 -21.77
CA PHE A 14 -10.89 -15.51 -23.12
C PHE A 14 -11.08 -13.99 -23.27
N LEU A 15 -12.19 -13.44 -22.77
CA LEU A 15 -12.47 -12.01 -22.84
C LEU A 15 -11.47 -11.19 -22.00
N TYR A 16 -11.05 -11.68 -20.83
CA TYR A 16 -9.99 -11.04 -20.04
C TYR A 16 -8.62 -11.07 -20.74
N LYS A 17 -8.22 -12.22 -21.27
CA LYS A 17 -6.91 -12.37 -21.94
C LYS A 17 -6.75 -11.45 -23.14
N ASN A 18 -7.84 -11.20 -23.86
CA ASN A 18 -7.85 -10.33 -25.03
C ASN A 18 -8.22 -8.87 -24.69
N GLY A 19 -8.35 -8.51 -23.40
CA GLY A 19 -8.65 -7.13 -22.96
C GLY A 19 -10.02 -6.62 -23.38
N ILE A 20 -10.96 -7.51 -23.72
CA ILE A 20 -12.32 -7.16 -24.16
C ILE A 20 -13.17 -6.71 -22.95
N ILE A 21 -12.89 -7.26 -21.77
CA ILE A 21 -13.50 -6.85 -20.50
C ILE A 21 -12.40 -6.64 -19.45
N GLU A 22 -12.53 -5.60 -18.64
CA GLU A 22 -11.69 -5.39 -17.46
C GLU A 22 -12.23 -6.22 -16.29
N GLN A 23 -11.34 -6.74 -15.42
CA GLN A 23 -11.78 -7.38 -14.18
C GLN A 23 -12.54 -6.33 -13.35
N LYS A 24 -13.87 -6.49 -13.29
CA LYS A 24 -14.68 -5.78 -12.30
C LYS A 24 -14.01 -6.00 -10.95
N PRO A 25 -13.70 -4.96 -10.16
CA PRO A 25 -13.13 -5.16 -8.84
C PRO A 25 -14.15 -5.94 -8.03
N GLU A 26 -13.93 -7.25 -7.92
CA GLU A 26 -14.62 -8.07 -6.94
C GLU A 26 -14.35 -7.42 -5.60
N ALA A 27 -15.42 -7.12 -4.86
CA ALA A 27 -15.33 -6.70 -3.48
C ALA A 27 -14.61 -7.82 -2.74
N LYS A 28 -13.28 -7.69 -2.65
CA LYS A 28 -12.46 -8.59 -1.87
C LYS A 28 -12.92 -8.38 -0.44
N GLU A 29 -13.61 -9.37 0.11
CA GLU A 29 -13.58 -9.58 1.55
C GLU A 29 -12.12 -9.42 1.96
N ASN A 30 -11.86 -8.41 2.80
CA ASN A 30 -10.54 -8.13 3.30
C ASN A 30 -10.09 -9.36 4.09
N LYS A 31 -9.42 -10.31 3.41
CA LYS A 31 -8.26 -10.96 4.00
C LYS A 31 -7.46 -9.81 4.57
N LYS A 32 -7.43 -9.71 5.90
CA LYS A 32 -6.64 -8.78 6.67
C LYS A 32 -5.20 -8.97 6.16
N SER A 33 -4.80 -8.20 5.14
CA SER A 33 -3.38 -8.06 4.83
C SER A 33 -2.86 -7.41 6.10
N ASP A 34 -1.96 -8.09 6.80
CA ASP A 34 -1.29 -7.55 7.98
C ASP A 34 -0.70 -6.21 7.57
N SER A 35 -1.44 -5.16 7.86
CA SER A 35 -1.18 -3.87 7.29
C SER A 35 -0.17 -3.22 8.21
N GLU A 36 1.05 -3.07 7.72
CA GLU A 36 2.15 -2.52 8.50
C GLU A 36 1.75 -1.16 9.09
N GLU A 37 2.20 -0.91 10.31
CA GLU A 37 2.19 0.39 10.95
C GLU A 37 3.55 1.07 10.75
N VAL A 38 3.50 2.38 10.47
CA VAL A 38 4.72 3.21 10.43
C VAL A 38 4.53 4.43 11.33
N LYS A 39 5.53 4.68 12.18
CA LYS A 39 5.58 5.88 13.05
C LYS A 39 6.74 6.76 12.62
N ILE A 40 6.50 8.07 12.47
CA ILE A 40 7.55 9.07 12.27
C ILE A 40 7.68 9.91 13.53
N PHE A 41 8.89 9.95 14.11
CA PHE A 41 9.19 10.72 15.31
C PHE A 41 9.73 12.09 14.93
N LEU A 42 9.09 13.16 15.41
CA LEU A 42 9.48 14.53 15.13
C LEU A 42 10.25 15.13 16.31
N VAL A 43 11.15 16.07 16.02
CA VAL A 43 12.00 16.74 17.03
C VAL A 43 11.21 17.46 18.13
N ASN A 44 9.98 17.86 17.83
CA ASN A 44 9.08 18.53 18.77
C ASN A 44 8.35 17.57 19.73
N GLY A 45 8.73 16.28 19.75
CA GLY A 45 8.13 15.26 20.60
C GLY A 45 6.79 14.71 20.09
N LYS A 46 6.33 15.12 18.90
CA LYS A 46 5.13 14.55 18.27
C LYS A 46 5.48 13.34 17.40
N THR A 47 4.48 12.49 17.20
CA THR A 47 4.58 11.30 16.34
C THR A 47 3.50 11.37 15.27
N LEU A 48 3.87 11.11 14.01
CA LEU A 48 2.92 10.88 12.93
C LEU A 48 2.69 9.37 12.79
N TYR A 49 1.42 8.97 12.74
CA TYR A 49 1.02 7.56 12.68
C TYR A 49 0.43 7.26 11.30
N PHE A 50 0.99 6.24 10.64
CA PHE A 50 0.49 5.72 9.39
C PHE A 50 -0.01 4.30 9.61
N ASN A 51 -1.33 4.14 9.53
CA ASN A 51 -2.01 2.86 9.58
C ASN A 51 -2.41 2.44 8.16
N ASN A 52 -2.56 1.13 7.93
CA ASN A 52 -2.85 0.58 6.59
C ASN A 52 -1.76 0.92 5.57
N VAL A 53 -0.49 0.77 5.97
CA VAL A 53 0.64 0.89 5.04
C VAL A 53 0.68 -0.35 4.18
N SER A 54 0.84 -0.14 2.87
CA SER A 54 0.94 -1.23 1.89
C SER A 54 2.39 -1.52 1.49
N SER A 55 3.29 -0.56 1.69
CA SER A 55 4.72 -0.71 1.46
C SER A 55 5.46 0.53 1.95
N THR A 56 6.67 0.32 2.45
CA THR A 56 7.66 1.37 2.66
C THR A 56 8.83 1.22 1.68
N LYS A 57 9.53 2.32 1.41
CA LYS A 57 10.80 2.29 0.67
C LYS A 57 11.70 3.41 1.15
N GLU A 58 12.90 3.05 1.59
CA GLU A 58 13.97 4.02 1.82
C GLU A 58 14.79 4.21 0.52
N LEU A 59 15.06 5.46 0.17
CA LEU A 59 15.90 5.85 -0.96
C LEU A 59 17.11 6.60 -0.42
N TYR A 60 18.31 6.18 -0.80
CA TYR A 60 19.55 6.87 -0.47
C TYR A 60 20.23 7.36 -1.74
N GLU A 61 20.35 8.68 -1.91
CA GLU A 61 21.00 9.30 -3.06
C GLU A 61 21.73 10.59 -2.65
N ASN A 62 22.99 10.74 -3.07
CA ASN A 62 23.82 11.93 -2.80
C ASN A 62 23.86 12.35 -1.31
N GLY A 63 23.91 11.37 -0.39
CA GLY A 63 23.94 11.63 1.06
C GLY A 63 22.59 12.02 1.66
N ARG A 64 21.51 12.00 0.88
CA ARG A 64 20.14 12.20 1.35
C ARG A 64 19.41 10.86 1.41
N SER A 65 18.75 10.63 2.54
CA SER A 65 17.84 9.52 2.77
C SER A 65 16.41 10.03 2.79
N VAL A 66 15.54 9.37 2.04
CA VAL A 66 14.12 9.69 1.92
C VAL A 66 13.31 8.43 2.19
N LEU A 67 12.34 8.54 3.09
CA LEU A 67 11.35 7.50 3.35
C LEU A 67 10.06 7.77 2.56
N LEU A 68 9.68 6.80 1.73
CA LEU A 68 8.40 6.79 1.02
C LEU A 68 7.44 5.81 1.70
N ILE A 69 6.24 6.27 2.03
CA ILE A 69 5.19 5.47 2.68
C ILE A 69 3.96 5.45 1.79
N LYS A 70 3.66 4.29 1.20
CA LYS A 70 2.41 4.07 0.48
C LYS A 70 1.35 3.58 1.46
N HIS A 71 0.26 4.32 1.59
CA HIS A 71 -0.78 4.03 2.57
C HIS A 71 -2.16 4.40 2.03
N PHE A 72 -3.19 3.83 2.64
CA PHE A 72 -4.57 4.24 2.39
C PHE A 72 -5.06 5.20 3.47
N ASP A 73 -5.37 6.42 3.07
CA ASP A 73 -5.98 7.42 3.92
C ASP A 73 -7.49 7.15 4.01
N LYS A 74 -7.94 6.71 5.18
CA LYS A 74 -9.35 6.39 5.47
C LYS A 74 -10.24 7.62 5.46
N GLU A 75 -9.75 8.78 5.91
CA GLU A 75 -10.54 10.01 5.97
C GLU A 75 -10.92 10.49 4.57
N THR A 76 -9.97 10.42 3.64
CA THR A 76 -10.20 10.84 2.25
C THR A 76 -10.51 9.70 1.29
N SER A 77 -10.50 8.46 1.77
CA SER A 77 -10.70 7.24 0.98
C SER A 77 -9.78 7.15 -0.24
N LYS A 78 -8.53 7.59 -0.10
CA LYS A 78 -7.55 7.69 -1.19
C LYS A 78 -6.26 6.96 -0.84
N LYS A 79 -5.66 6.34 -1.86
CA LYS A 79 -4.27 5.87 -1.78
C LYS A 79 -3.33 7.07 -1.89
N ARG A 80 -2.32 7.13 -1.02
CA ARG A 80 -1.36 8.23 -0.96
C ARG A 80 0.06 7.70 -0.87
N ILE A 81 1.00 8.53 -1.32
CA ILE A 81 2.42 8.34 -1.11
C ILE A 81 2.89 9.53 -0.27
N SER A 82 3.23 9.29 0.99
CA SER A 82 3.91 10.28 1.83
C SER A 82 5.41 10.19 1.61
N CYS A 83 6.09 11.34 1.62
CA CYS A 83 7.52 11.46 1.37
C CYS A 83 8.15 12.26 2.51
N PHE A 84 9.15 11.67 3.18
CA PHE A 84 9.84 12.27 4.31
C PHE A 84 11.34 12.29 4.06
N ASP A 85 11.94 13.48 4.10
CA ASP A 85 13.39 13.67 4.06
C ASP A 85 13.96 13.39 5.47
N LEU A 86 14.63 12.26 5.63
CA LEU A 86 15.14 11.79 6.92
C LEU A 86 16.37 12.58 7.38
N ASN A 87 17.00 13.37 6.50
CA ASN A 87 18.16 14.19 6.86
C ASN A 87 17.75 15.57 7.39
N LYS A 88 16.46 15.92 7.33
CA LYS A 88 16.02 17.19 7.92
C LYS A 88 15.98 17.10 9.44
N GLU A 89 16.44 18.19 10.07
CA GLU A 89 16.51 18.35 11.54
C GLU A 89 15.17 18.19 12.27
N ASN A 90 14.04 18.20 11.55
CA ASN A 90 12.72 18.05 12.15
C ASN A 90 12.28 16.59 12.35
N ILE A 91 12.98 15.61 11.77
CA ILE A 91 12.69 14.18 11.94
C ILE A 91 13.82 13.56 12.77
N ILE A 92 13.46 12.90 13.88
CA ILE A 92 14.40 12.13 14.72
C ILE A 92 14.61 10.74 14.14
N GLY A 93 13.56 10.14 13.58
CA GLY A 93 13.62 8.79 13.02
C GLY A 93 12.23 8.22 12.76
N TYR A 94 12.17 6.93 12.48
CA TYR A 94 10.92 6.20 12.24
C TYR A 94 10.98 4.77 12.76
N SER A 95 9.81 4.14 12.96
CA SER A 95 9.68 2.71 13.22
C SER A 95 8.70 2.09 12.24
N ILE A 96 9.00 0.89 11.77
CA ILE A 96 8.14 0.04 10.95
C ILE A 96 7.92 -1.27 11.70
N ASP A 97 6.76 -1.89 11.52
CA ASP A 97 6.54 -3.23 12.04
C ASP A 97 7.56 -4.19 11.41
N ASP A 98 8.18 -5.02 12.25
CA ASP A 98 9.05 -6.11 11.81
C ASP A 98 8.20 -7.37 11.65
N GLU A 99 8.33 -8.07 10.53
CA GLU A 99 7.68 -9.37 10.32
C GLU A 99 8.42 -10.43 11.19
N LEU A 100 8.16 -10.45 12.50
CA LEU A 100 8.61 -11.52 13.42
C LEU A 100 7.53 -12.57 13.65
#